data_AF-A0A2D5Z558-F1
#
_entry.id   AF-A0A2D5Z558-F1
#
_cell.length_a   1.000
_cell.length_b   1.000
_cell.length_c   1.000
_cell.angle_alpha   90.00
_cell.angle_beta   90.00
_cell.angle_gamma   90.00
#
_symmetry.space_group_name_H-M   'P 1'
#
loop_
_entity.id
_entity.type
_entity.pdbx_description
1 polymer ?
#
loop_
_entity_poly.entity_id
_entity_poly.type
_entity_poly.pdbx_seq_one_letter_code
_entity_poly.pdbx_strand_id
1 'polypeptide(L)'
;MRRPRGFTLIELVIVIVVLGTLAAVAMPFYYDHSDAAKQAADEGSLAGMRTALHLTYVNHRMTDAPASQWVSDVDDLAAVMATGKLPEGITVINPTRIQDQRCRRYDLTAETASSPATLDYVNTCGGGGS
;
A
#
# COMPACT_ATOMS: atom_id res chain seq x y z
N MET A 1 31.88 33.26 -44.83
CA MET A 1 30.56 32.58 -44.73
C MET A 1 30.76 31.22 -44.10
N ARG A 2 30.19 30.96 -42.90
CA ARG A 2 30.24 29.64 -42.25
C ARG A 2 29.15 28.77 -42.86
N ARG A 3 29.50 27.63 -43.45
CA ARG A 3 28.52 26.69 -44.00
C ARG A 3 27.79 26.01 -42.83
N PRO A 4 26.45 26.01 -42.79
CA PRO A 4 25.72 25.19 -41.83
C PRO A 4 26.04 23.71 -42.12
N ARG A 5 26.62 23.02 -41.12
CA ARG A 5 26.78 21.56 -41.17
C ARG A 5 25.39 20.97 -40.96
N GLY A 6 24.80 20.44 -42.04
CA GLY A 6 23.53 19.73 -41.97
C GLY A 6 23.71 18.37 -41.29
N PHE A 7 22.72 18.01 -40.46
CA PHE A 7 22.61 16.69 -39.84
C PHE A 7 22.54 15.61 -40.92
N THR A 8 23.25 14.50 -40.76
CA THR A 8 23.23 13.43 -41.79
C THR A 8 22.00 12.54 -41.58
N LEU A 9 21.39 12.04 -42.66
CA LEU A 9 20.26 11.09 -42.56
C LEU A 9 20.63 9.84 -41.76
N ILE A 10 21.87 9.36 -41.92
CA ILE A 10 22.37 8.19 -41.20
C ILE A 10 22.50 8.45 -39.69
N GLU A 11 22.84 9.67 -39.28
CA GLU A 11 22.92 10.08 -37.89
C GLU A 11 21.54 10.10 -37.23
N LEU A 12 20.49 10.46 -37.97
CA LEU A 12 19.13 10.34 -37.45
C LEU A 12 18.68 8.87 -37.35
N VAL A 13 19.01 8.04 -38.35
CA VAL A 13 18.64 6.63 -38.38
C VAL A 13 19.30 5.83 -37.25
N ILE A 14 20.59 6.04 -36.99
CA ILE A 14 21.26 5.32 -35.89
C ILE A 14 20.69 5.72 -34.52
N VAL A 15 20.32 6.99 -34.35
CA VAL A 15 19.73 7.49 -33.08
C VAL A 15 18.38 6.82 -32.80
N ILE A 16 17.49 6.73 -33.79
CA ILE A 16 16.19 6.05 -33.58
C ILE A 16 16.35 4.55 -33.33
N VAL A 17 17.35 3.91 -33.94
CA VAL A 17 17.67 2.49 -33.71
C VAL A 17 18.15 2.29 -32.27
N VAL A 18 19.10 3.11 -31.81
CA VAL A 18 19.60 3.04 -30.43
C VAL A 18 18.49 3.33 -29.42
N LEU A 19 17.69 4.40 -29.61
CA LEU A 19 16.56 4.71 -28.74
C LEU A 19 15.50 3.60 -28.73
N GLY A 20 15.24 2.96 -29.87
CA GLY A 20 14.34 1.82 -29.98
C GLY A 20 14.81 0.61 -29.16
N THR A 21 16.10 0.27 -29.22
CA THR A 21 16.67 -0.82 -28.42
C THR A 21 16.66 -0.54 -26.92
N LEU A 22 16.99 0.69 -26.50
CA LEU A 22 16.94 1.09 -25.09
C LEU A 22 15.52 1.06 -24.55
N ALA A 23 14.54 1.54 -25.32
CA ALA A 23 13.13 1.52 -24.92
C ALA A 23 12.60 0.08 -24.75
N ALA A 24 12.98 -0.85 -25.63
CA ALA A 24 12.55 -2.24 -25.57
C ALA A 24 13.03 -2.97 -24.29
N VAL A 25 14.25 -2.68 -23.83
CA VAL A 25 14.82 -3.30 -22.62
C VAL A 25 14.36 -2.57 -21.34
N ALA A 26 14.14 -1.25 -21.38
CA ALA A 26 13.77 -0.46 -20.21
C ALA A 26 12.32 -0.66 -19.76
N MET A 27 11.38 -0.93 -20.68
CA MET A 27 9.96 -1.05 -20.38
C MET A 27 9.61 -2.16 -19.34
N PRO A 28 10.09 -3.41 -19.45
CA PRO A 28 9.72 -4.46 -18.49
C PRO A 28 10.23 -4.20 -17.06
N PHE A 29 11.38 -3.55 -16.92
CA PHE A 29 11.97 -3.22 -15.61
C PHE A 29 11.16 -2.15 -14.86
N TYR A 30 10.62 -1.16 -15.56
CA TYR A 30 9.90 -0.06 -14.93
C TYR A 30 8.57 -0.48 -14.26
N TYR A 31 7.85 -1.44 -14.85
CA TYR A 31 6.58 -1.91 -14.31
C TYR A 31 6.76 -2.71 -13.02
N ASP A 32 7.73 -3.64 -12.98
CA ASP A 32 7.95 -4.50 -11.81
C ASP A 32 8.40 -3.70 -10.58
N HIS A 33 9.30 -2.72 -10.78
CA HIS A 33 9.74 -1.84 -9.70
C HIS A 33 8.64 -0.92 -9.17
N SER A 34 7.75 -0.45 -10.04
CA SER A 34 6.62 0.38 -9.63
C SER A 34 5.65 -0.40 -8.75
N ASP A 35 5.41 -1.67 -9.06
CA ASP A 35 4.50 -2.51 -8.29
C ASP A 35 5.13 -3.02 -6.99
N ALA A 36 6.42 -3.34 -6.99
CA ALA A 36 7.16 -3.66 -5.76
C ALA A 36 7.22 -2.46 -4.80
N ALA A 37 7.40 -1.24 -5.32
CA ALA A 37 7.39 -0.03 -4.51
C ALA A 37 6.02 0.23 -3.85
N LYS A 38 4.92 0.04 -4.59
CA LYS A 38 3.56 0.12 -4.04
C LYS A 38 3.34 -0.92 -2.95
N GLN A 39 3.75 -2.17 -3.19
CA GLN A 39 3.63 -3.22 -2.18
C GLN A 39 4.38 -2.86 -0.89
N ALA A 40 5.62 -2.38 -1.00
CA ALA A 40 6.39 -1.97 0.17
C ALA A 40 5.72 -0.82 0.93
N ALA A 41 5.08 0.12 0.22
CA ALA A 41 4.31 1.19 0.83
C ALA A 41 3.06 0.67 1.56
N ASP A 42 2.29 -0.23 0.95
CA ASP A 42 1.10 -0.86 1.55
C ASP A 42 1.47 -1.67 2.81
N GLU A 43 2.56 -2.46 2.75
CA GLU A 43 3.05 -3.24 3.88
C GLU A 43 3.58 -2.35 5.01
N GLY A 44 4.26 -1.25 4.68
CA GLY A 44 4.70 -0.25 5.64
C GLY A 44 3.53 0.44 6.34
N SER A 45 2.48 0.77 5.58
CA SER A 45 1.23 1.31 6.12
C SER A 45 0.59 0.34 7.11
N LEU A 46 0.48 -0.94 6.75
CA LEU A 46 -0.08 -1.98 7.62
C LEU A 46 0.72 -2.18 8.90
N ALA A 47 2.05 -2.14 8.82
CA ALA A 47 2.92 -2.21 9.99
C ALA A 47 2.70 -1.00 10.93
N GLY A 48 2.53 0.20 10.36
CA GLY A 48 2.16 1.40 11.09
C GLY A 48 0.84 1.24 11.83
N MET A 49 -0.19 0.72 11.15
CA MET A 49 -1.51 0.46 11.73
C MET A 49 -1.44 -0.51 12.91
N ARG A 50 -0.73 -1.63 12.77
CA ARG A 50 -0.54 -2.60 13.88
C ARG A 50 0.14 -1.97 15.10
N THR A 51 1.13 -1.10 14.85
CA THR A 51 1.83 -0.39 15.92
C THR A 51 0.90 0.59 16.63
N ALA A 52 0.09 1.32 15.87
CA ALA A 52 -0.88 2.26 16.41
C ALA A 52 -1.96 1.55 17.25
N LEU A 53 -2.48 0.40 16.79
CA LEU A 53 -3.42 -0.43 17.56
C LEU A 53 -2.83 -0.84 18.93
N HIS A 54 -1.57 -1.29 18.94
CA HIS A 54 -0.91 -1.67 20.18
C HIS A 54 -0.69 -0.47 21.11
N LEU A 55 -0.31 0.69 20.57
CA LEU A 55 -0.13 1.91 21.36
C LEU A 55 -1.44 2.40 21.96
N THR A 56 -2.53 2.37 21.18
CA THR A 56 -3.88 2.72 21.64
C THR A 56 -4.33 1.80 22.77
N TYR A 57 -4.15 0.48 22.63
CA TYR A 57 -4.46 -0.47 23.69
C TYR A 57 -3.69 -0.16 24.99
N VAL A 58 -2.39 0.10 24.90
CA VAL A 58 -1.58 0.46 26.06
C VAL A 58 -2.08 1.76 26.70
N ASN A 59 -2.46 2.75 25.89
CA ASN A 59 -3.01 4.01 26.39
C ASN A 59 -4.37 3.81 27.09
N HIS A 60 -5.26 3.00 26.53
CA HIS A 60 -6.53 2.64 27.15
C HIS A 60 -6.33 1.95 28.51
N ARG A 61 -5.28 1.13 28.65
CA ARG A 61 -4.91 0.49 29.92
C ARG A 61 -4.32 1.45 30.94
N MET A 62 -3.62 2.49 30.50
CA MET A 62 -3.05 3.49 31.39
C MET A 62 -4.11 4.49 31.89
N THR A 63 -5.16 4.71 31.11
CA THR A 63 -6.20 5.72 31.38
C THR A 63 -7.53 5.12 31.88
N ASP A 64 -7.60 3.79 32.02
CA ASP A 64 -8.83 3.05 32.34
C ASP A 64 -10.00 3.43 31.41
N ALA A 65 -9.71 3.54 30.11
CA ALA A 65 -10.67 3.96 29.11
C ALA A 65 -11.89 3.01 29.05
N PRO A 66 -13.13 3.54 29.00
CA PRO A 66 -14.33 2.72 28.85
C PRO A 66 -14.32 1.97 27.52
N ALA A 67 -14.97 0.81 27.48
CA ALA A 67 -15.04 -0.05 26.29
C ALA A 67 -15.64 0.63 25.05
N SER A 68 -16.38 1.72 25.21
CA SER A 68 -16.91 2.53 24.10
C SER A 68 -15.83 3.29 23.31
N GLN A 69 -14.60 3.35 23.81
CA GLN A 69 -13.46 4.01 23.15
C GLN A 69 -12.48 3.02 22.52
N TRP A 70 -12.72 1.72 22.68
CA TRP A 70 -11.84 0.68 22.16
C TRP A 70 -12.00 0.54 20.65
N VAL A 71 -10.93 0.07 20.01
CA VAL A 71 -10.99 -0.18 18.56
C VAL A 71 -11.89 -1.37 18.29
N SER A 72 -13.02 -1.14 17.64
CA SER A 72 -14.04 -2.16 17.37
C SER A 72 -14.20 -2.46 15.87
N ASP A 73 -13.88 -1.49 15.02
CA ASP A 73 -13.98 -1.60 13.58
C ASP A 73 -12.89 -0.78 12.85
N VAL A 74 -12.93 -0.83 11.52
CA VAL A 74 -11.95 -0.19 10.63
C VAL A 74 -12.12 1.32 10.57
N ASP A 75 -13.28 1.89 10.94
CA ASP A 75 -13.45 3.34 11.03
C ASP A 75 -12.70 3.90 12.24
N ASP A 76 -12.69 3.15 13.36
CA ASP A 76 -11.86 3.47 14.53
C ASP A 76 -10.35 3.47 14.20
N LEU A 77 -9.92 2.61 13.27
CA LEU A 77 -8.52 2.53 12.85
C LEU A 77 -8.01 3.83 12.21
N ALA A 78 -8.86 4.52 11.44
CA ALA A 78 -8.50 5.82 10.85
C ALA A 78 -8.35 6.92 11.92
N ALA A 79 -9.13 6.83 13.01
CA ALA A 79 -9.02 7.71 14.16
C ALA A 79 -7.73 7.42 14.96
N VAL A 80 -7.40 6.15 15.17
CA VAL A 80 -6.17 5.71 15.84
C VAL A 80 -4.90 6.16 15.10
N MET A 81 -4.93 6.17 13.77
CA MET A 81 -3.82 6.65 12.94
C MET A 81 -3.69 8.18 12.91
N ALA A 82 -4.65 8.92 13.48
CA ALA A 82 -4.73 10.39 13.47
C ALA A 82 -4.67 11.02 12.05
N THR A 83 -4.93 10.23 11.00
CA THR A 83 -4.89 10.66 9.60
C THR A 83 -6.27 11.02 9.04
N GLY A 84 -7.36 10.66 9.75
CA GLY A 84 -8.75 10.89 9.32
C GLY A 84 -9.19 10.05 8.12
N LYS A 85 -8.26 9.36 7.46
CA LYS A 85 -8.48 8.38 6.39
C LYS A 85 -7.41 7.29 6.47
N LEU A 86 -7.72 6.11 5.94
CA LEU A 86 -6.73 5.07 5.76
C LEU A 86 -5.70 5.48 4.68
N PRO A 87 -4.47 4.95 4.74
CA PRO A 87 -3.44 5.23 3.74
C PRO A 87 -3.85 4.77 2.33
N GLU A 88 -3.31 5.45 1.33
CA GLU A 88 -3.56 5.10 -0.07
C GLU A 88 -3.07 3.68 -0.36
N GLY A 89 -3.82 2.95 -1.19
CA GLY A 89 -3.56 1.53 -1.48
C GLY A 89 -4.35 0.56 -0.59
N ILE A 90 -4.88 1.03 0.55
CA ILE A 90 -5.74 0.24 1.44
C ILE A 90 -7.20 0.66 1.27
N THR A 91 -8.06 -0.33 1.05
CA THR A 91 -9.50 -0.16 0.88
C THR A 91 -10.27 -0.90 1.95
N VAL A 92 -11.36 -0.31 2.43
CA VAL A 92 -12.28 -0.97 3.38
C VAL A 92 -13.27 -1.80 2.58
N ILE A 93 -13.35 -3.10 2.83
CA ILE A 93 -14.35 -3.97 2.22
C ILE A 93 -15.60 -4.08 3.11
N ASN A 94 -15.36 -4.14 4.41
CA ASN A 94 -16.36 -4.32 5.46
C ASN A 94 -15.80 -3.66 6.73
N PRO A 95 -16.64 -3.21 7.69
CA PRO A 95 -16.18 -2.65 8.96
C PRO A 95 -15.14 -3.49 9.73
N THR A 96 -14.98 -4.79 9.48
CA THR A 96 -13.90 -5.60 10.09
C THR A 96 -12.83 -6.04 9.10
N ARG A 97 -12.82 -5.55 7.86
CA ARG A 97 -11.94 -6.03 6.80
C ARG A 97 -11.38 -4.93 5.91
N ILE A 98 -10.07 -4.97 5.72
CA ILE A 98 -9.35 -4.13 4.75
C ILE A 98 -8.70 -4.97 3.66
N GLN A 99 -8.41 -4.36 2.51
CA GLN A 99 -7.77 -5.00 1.37
C GLN A 99 -6.76 -4.07 0.72
N ASP A 100 -5.61 -4.61 0.33
CA ASP A 100 -4.61 -3.90 -0.47
C ASP A 100 -4.90 -3.93 -1.99
N GLN A 101 -4.04 -3.28 -2.78
CA GLN A 101 -4.17 -3.23 -4.24
C GLN A 101 -3.99 -4.59 -4.94
N ARG A 102 -3.43 -5.60 -4.25
CA ARG A 102 -3.21 -6.96 -4.75
C ARG A 102 -4.22 -7.97 -4.19
N CYS A 103 -5.34 -7.48 -3.65
CA CYS A 103 -6.40 -8.30 -3.08
C CYS A 103 -6.00 -9.12 -1.84
N ARG A 104 -4.93 -8.74 -1.14
CA ARG A 104 -4.61 -9.30 0.19
C ARG A 104 -5.55 -8.68 1.20
N ARG A 105 -6.37 -9.50 1.86
CA ARG A 105 -7.24 -9.03 2.93
C ARG A 105 -6.59 -9.18 4.29
N TYR A 106 -7.00 -8.29 5.17
CA TYR A 106 -6.66 -8.32 6.57
C TYR A 106 -7.94 -8.16 7.37
N ASP A 107 -8.15 -9.07 8.31
CA ASP A 107 -9.28 -9.05 9.22
C ASP A 107 -8.84 -8.33 10.50
N LEU A 108 -9.65 -7.35 10.91
CA LEU A 108 -9.51 -6.65 12.17
C LEU A 108 -10.21 -7.46 13.26
N THR A 109 -9.46 -7.85 14.28
CA THR A 109 -10.02 -8.35 15.54
C THR A 109 -10.18 -7.18 16.49
N ALA A 110 -11.39 -6.99 17.00
CA ALA A 110 -11.70 -5.92 17.96
C ALA A 110 -10.85 -6.03 19.23
N GLU A 111 -10.52 -4.89 19.80
CA GLU A 111 -9.87 -4.78 21.10
C GLU A 111 -10.78 -5.31 22.21
N THR A 112 -10.18 -5.97 23.19
CA THR A 112 -10.91 -6.56 24.33
C THR A 112 -10.25 -6.19 25.67
N ALA A 113 -10.92 -6.56 26.76
CA ALA A 113 -10.43 -6.34 28.13
C ALA A 113 -9.08 -7.01 28.43
N SER A 114 -8.68 -7.97 27.60
CA SER A 114 -7.49 -8.80 27.81
C SER A 114 -6.54 -8.85 26.61
N SER A 115 -6.89 -8.22 25.48
CA SER A 115 -6.10 -8.30 24.26
C SER A 115 -6.23 -7.03 23.41
N PRO A 116 -5.13 -6.53 22.80
CA PRO A 116 -5.20 -5.45 21.81
C PRO A 116 -5.98 -5.88 20.57
N ALA A 117 -6.46 -4.89 19.81
CA ALA A 117 -6.93 -5.12 18.46
C ALA A 117 -5.78 -5.57 17.55
N THR A 118 -6.06 -6.50 16.64
CA THR A 118 -5.08 -7.07 15.70
C THR A 118 -5.54 -6.95 14.26
N LEU A 119 -4.58 -6.82 13.34
CA LEU A 119 -4.82 -6.90 11.90
C LEU A 119 -4.13 -8.14 11.37
N ASP A 120 -4.91 -9.18 11.13
CA ASP A 120 -4.41 -10.49 10.76
C ASP A 120 -4.61 -10.73 9.27
N TYR A 121 -3.56 -11.22 8.62
CA TYR A 121 -3.61 -11.50 7.19
C TYR A 121 -4.50 -12.71 6.91
N VAL A 122 -5.47 -12.52 6.02
CA VAL A 122 -6.36 -13.58 5.53
C VAL A 122 -6.18 -13.64 4.02
N ASN A 123 -5.41 -14.64 3.56
CA ASN A 123 -5.16 -14.83 2.13
C ASN A 123 -6.48 -14.97 1.38
N THR A 124 -6.73 -14.08 0.42
CA THR A 124 -8.05 -13.97 -0.23
C THR A 124 -7.93 -13.47 -1.66
N CYS A 125 -7.12 -14.18 -2.43
CA CYS A 125 -7.28 -14.26 -3.87
C CYS A 125 -7.79 -15.66 -4.24
N GLY A 126 -9.12 -15.84 -4.31
CA GLY A 126 -9.83 -17.02 -4.87
C GLY A 126 -10.45 -17.98 -3.82
N GLY A 127 -11.70 -18.47 -3.94
CA GLY A 127 -12.56 -18.58 -5.13
C GLY A 127 -14.07 -18.51 -4.83
N GLY A 128 -14.96 -18.37 -5.83
CA GLY A 128 -14.72 -18.36 -7.28
C GLY A 128 -14.23 -19.69 -7.85
N GLY A 129 -14.74 -20.81 -7.31
CA GLY A 129 -14.29 -22.17 -7.61
C GLY A 129 -15.22 -23.23 -7.01
N SER A 130 -16.53 -23.07 -7.21
CA SER A 130 -17.59 -24.10 -7.26
C SER A 130 -18.81 -23.43 -7.89
#